data_AF-A0A1G7VJ03-F1
#
_entry.id   AF-A0A1G7VJ03-F1
#
_cell.length_a   1.000
_cell.length_b   1.000
_cell.length_c   1.000
_cell.angle_alpha   90.00
_cell.angle_beta   90.00
_cell.angle_gamma   90.00
#
_symmetry.space_group_name_H-M   'P 1'
#
loop_
_entity.id
_entity.type
_entity.pdbx_description
1 polymer ?
#
loop_
_entity_poly.entity_id
_entity_poly.type
_entity_poly.pdbx_seq_one_letter_code
_entity_poly.pdbx_strand_id
1 'polypeptide(L)'
;MKLLDFAKHFDSEEACEKYLKETREKEGIKCSRCGCEKHYWNRCHKRWMCAKCGHETTLRSGTVMHGSNLPLLYWFTAIHLLTST
;
A
#
# COMPACT_ATOMS: atom_id res chain seq x y z
N MET A 1 -6.86 10.28 15.68
CA MET A 1 -7.47 8.96 15.99
C MET A 1 -6.82 8.45 17.26
N LYS A 2 -7.57 7.86 18.21
CA LYS A 2 -6.97 7.20 19.37
C LYS A 2 -6.48 5.80 18.95
N LEU A 3 -5.47 5.28 19.65
CA LEU A 3 -4.86 3.96 19.38
C LEU A 3 -5.91 2.83 19.25
N LEU A 4 -6.97 2.88 20.06
CA LEU A 4 -8.05 1.89 20.06
C LEU A 4 -8.93 1.96 18.80
N ASP A 5 -9.15 3.14 18.24
CA ASP A 5 -9.89 3.30 16.98
C ASP A 5 -9.04 2.84 15.79
N PHE A 6 -7.72 3.05 15.86
CA PHE A 6 -6.76 2.56 14.87
C PHE A 6 -6.71 1.03 14.85
N ALA A 7 -6.58 0.40 16.02
CA ALA A 7 -6.60 -1.05 16.15
C ALA A 7 -7.90 -1.67 15.63
N LYS A 8 -9.06 -1.00 15.83
CA LYS A 8 -10.34 -1.47 15.29
C LYS A 8 -10.45 -1.35 13.77
N HIS A 9 -9.86 -0.32 13.16
CA HIS A 9 -9.89 -0.13 11.71
C HIS A 9 -8.85 -0.99 10.97
N PHE A 10 -7.72 -1.24 11.63
CA PHE A 10 -6.61 -2.02 11.12
C PHE A 10 -6.43 -3.27 11.98
N ASP A 11 -7.46 -4.10 12.08
CA ASP A 11 -7.43 -5.35 12.86
C ASP A 11 -6.73 -6.50 12.08
N SER A 12 -6.70 -6.40 10.74
CA SER A 12 -6.16 -7.42 9.84
C SER A 12 -5.20 -6.85 8.80
N GLU A 13 -4.25 -7.67 8.33
CA GLU A 13 -3.39 -7.30 7.20
C GLU A 13 -4.22 -6.94 5.95
N GLU A 14 -5.32 -7.65 5.70
CA GLU A 14 -6.18 -7.40 4.54
C GLU A 14 -6.81 -5.99 4.56
N ALA A 15 -7.18 -5.50 5.74
CA ALA A 15 -7.71 -4.14 5.91
C ALA A 15 -6.62 -3.10 5.64
N CYS A 16 -5.40 -3.33 6.12
CA CYS A 16 -4.23 -2.49 5.84
C CYS A 16 -3.91 -2.46 4.34
N GLU A 17 -3.90 -3.62 3.68
CA GLU A 17 -3.67 -3.74 2.24
C GLU A 17 -4.72 -2.98 1.44
N LYS A 18 -6.00 -3.14 1.78
CA LYS A 18 -7.10 -2.45 1.10
C LYS A 18 -6.98 -0.94 1.27
N TYR A 19 -6.76 -0.45 2.48
CA TYR A 19 -6.58 0.98 2.75
C TYR A 19 -5.37 1.56 1.99
N LEU A 20 -4.24 0.85 2.01
CA LEU A 20 -3.04 1.27 1.29
C LEU A 20 -3.29 1.31 -0.22
N LYS A 21 -4.01 0.33 -0.75
CA LYS A 21 -4.40 0.26 -2.15
C LYS A 21 -5.26 1.48 -2.54
N GLU A 22 -6.33 1.72 -1.80
CA GLU A 22 -7.26 2.83 -2.05
C GLU A 22 -6.56 4.18 -1.96
N THR A 23 -5.69 4.35 -0.96
CA THR A 23 -4.87 5.57 -0.80
C THR A 23 -3.97 5.80 -2.00
N ARG A 24 -3.29 4.75 -2.49
CA ARG A 24 -2.41 4.85 -3.67
C ARG A 24 -3.16 5.09 -4.97
N GLU A 25 -4.30 4.44 -5.15
CA GLU A 25 -5.18 4.69 -6.30
C GLU A 25 -5.67 6.14 -6.32
N LYS A 26 -5.93 6.73 -5.13
CA LYS A 26 -6.29 8.15 -4.98
C LYS A 26 -5.13 9.10 -5.24
N GLU A 27 -3.91 8.78 -4.80
CA GLU A 27 -2.71 9.59 -5.07
C GLU A 27 -2.25 9.52 -6.54
N GLY A 28 -2.64 8.46 -7.26
CA GLY A 28 -2.30 8.27 -8.67
C GLY A 28 -1.05 7.42 -8.85
N ILE A 29 -1.25 6.19 -9.33
CA ILE A 29 -0.18 5.21 -9.47
C ILE A 29 0.53 5.43 -10.81
N LYS A 30 1.83 5.70 -10.76
CA LYS A 30 2.67 5.89 -11.95
C LYS A 30 3.69 4.77 -12.07
N CYS A 31 3.87 4.26 -13.28
CA CYS A 31 4.90 3.28 -13.55
C CYS A 31 6.29 3.91 -13.40
N SER A 32 7.14 3.32 -12.56
CA SER A 32 8.54 3.74 -12.39
C SER A 32 9.40 3.60 -13.65
N ARG A 33 9.01 2.72 -14.60
CA ARG A 33 9.79 2.44 -15.81
C ARG A 33 9.39 3.33 -17.00
N CYS A 34 8.09 3.50 -17.21
CA CYS A 34 7.58 4.16 -18.42
C CYS A 34 6.69 5.39 -18.14
N GLY A 35 6.45 5.74 -16.88
CA GLY A 35 5.62 6.88 -16.48
C GLY A 35 4.12 6.72 -16.76
N CYS A 36 3.66 5.57 -17.23
CA CYS A 36 2.25 5.37 -17.54
C CYS A 36 1.40 5.28 -16.26
N GLU A 37 0.22 5.88 -16.31
CA GLU A 37 -0.79 5.88 -15.23
C GLU A 37 -1.81 4.74 -15.38
N LYS A 38 -1.83 4.07 -16.54
CA LYS A 38 -2.72 2.93 -16.79
C LYS A 38 -2.10 1.65 -16.22
N HIS A 39 -2.74 1.12 -15.18
CA HIS A 39 -2.38 -0.15 -14.56
C HIS A 39 -3.60 -1.06 -14.42
N TYR A 40 -3.34 -2.37 -14.47
CA TYR A 40 -4.32 -3.41 -14.20
C TYR A 40 -4.07 -3.98 -12.81
N TRP A 41 -5.12 -4.11 -12.01
CA TRP A 41 -5.01 -4.71 -10.68
C TRP A 41 -5.08 -6.24 -10.78
N ASN A 42 -3.98 -6.91 -10.45
CA ASN A 42 -3.94 -8.36 -10.30
C ASN A 42 -4.35 -8.73 -8.87
N ARG A 43 -5.57 -9.27 -8.72
CA ARG A 43 -6.12 -9.68 -7.42
C ARG A 43 -5.38 -10.86 -6.79
N CYS A 44 -4.87 -11.79 -7.59
CA CYS A 44 -4.19 -12.99 -7.11
C CYS A 44 -2.85 -12.65 -6.45
N HIS A 45 -2.09 -11.74 -7.05
CA HIS A 45 -0.78 -11.35 -6.54
C HIS A 45 -0.79 -10.04 -5.74
N LYS A 46 -1.94 -9.35 -5.67
CA LYS A 46 -2.12 -8.02 -5.06
C LYS A 46 -1.10 -6.99 -5.58
N ARG A 47 -0.96 -6.95 -6.91
CA ARG A 47 0.01 -6.10 -7.63
C ARG A 47 -0.68 -5.31 -8.72
N TRP A 48 -0.16 -4.11 -9.01
CA TRP A 48 -0.52 -3.35 -10.19
C TRP A 48 0.41 -3.71 -11.35
N MET A 49 -0.15 -4.10 -12.48
CA MET A 49 0.61 -4.39 -13.69
C MET A 49 0.44 -3.24 -14.68
N CYS A 50 1.53 -2.65 -15.14
CA CYS A 50 1.47 -1.56 -16.11
C CYS A 50 0.97 -2.06 -17.47
N ALA A 51 -0.03 -1.38 -18.04
CA ALA A 51 -0.62 -1.71 -19.34
C ALA A 51 0.37 -1.54 -20.51
N LYS A 52 1.38 -0.68 -20.36
CA LYS A 52 2.32 -0.32 -21.45
C LYS A 52 3.58 -1.18 -21.48
N CYS A 53 4.15 -1.46 -20.31
CA CYS A 53 5.46 -2.13 -20.21
C CYS A 53 5.41 -3.47 -19.46
N GLY A 54 4.25 -3.87 -18.93
CA GLY A 54 4.10 -5.10 -18.15
C GLY A 54 4.77 -5.07 -16.78
N HIS A 55 5.34 -3.93 -16.35
CA HIS A 55 6.02 -3.84 -15.06
C HIS A 55 5.03 -4.01 -13.90
N GLU A 56 5.33 -4.93 -12.99
CA GLU A 56 4.56 -5.15 -11.78
C GLU A 56 5.03 -4.25 -10.63
N THR A 57 4.08 -3.53 -10.04
CA THR A 57 4.28 -2.67 -8.88
C THR A 57 3.54 -3.28 -7.70
N THR A 58 4.29 -3.60 -6.64
CA THR A 58 3.69 -4.13 -5.40
C THR A 58 3.01 -3.02 -4.61
N LEU A 59 2.12 -3.41 -3.68
CA LEU A 59 1.51 -2.49 -2.70
C LEU A 59 2.53 -1.63 -1.96
N ARG A 60 3.73 -2.19 -1.69
CA ARG A 60 4.81 -1.52 -0.94
C ARG A 60 5.84 -0.82 -1.85
N SER A 61 5.77 -0.99 -3.17
CA SER A 61 6.78 -0.44 -4.09
C SER A 61 6.83 1.07 -4.05
N GLY A 62 7.95 1.66 -3.62
CA GLY A 62 8.10 3.12 -3.52
C GLY A 62 7.51 3.75 -2.25
N THR A 63 7.19 2.97 -1.22
CA THR A 63 6.95 3.49 0.14
C THR A 63 8.12 3.18 1.07
N VAL A 64 8.09 3.71 2.28
CA VAL A 64 9.02 3.32 3.38
C VAL A 64 8.98 1.82 3.70
N MET A 65 7.92 1.11 3.27
CA MET A 65 7.74 -0.31 3.50
C MET A 65 8.34 -1.18 2.37
N HIS A 66 8.97 -0.55 1.37
CA HIS A 66 9.56 -1.28 0.25
C HIS A 66 10.66 -2.23 0.73
N GLY A 67 10.61 -3.50 0.27
CA GLY A 67 11.60 -4.52 0.63
C GLY A 67 11.50 -5.06 2.07
N SER A 68 10.55 -4.59 2.87
CA SER A 68 10.35 -5.11 4.23
C SER A 68 9.57 -6.43 4.21
N ASN A 69 10.03 -7.41 4.98
CA ASN A 69 9.30 -8.65 5.27
C ASN A 69 8.32 -8.53 6.44
N LEU A 70 8.20 -7.35 7.06
CA LEU A 70 7.27 -7.14 8.16
C LEU A 70 5.82 -7.11 7.67
N PRO A 71 4.85 -7.55 8.49
CA PRO A 71 3.43 -7.37 8.19
C PRO A 71 3.06 -5.89 8.10
N LEU A 72 2.09 -5.55 7.24
CA LEU A 72 1.68 -4.14 7.06
C LEU A 72 1.15 -3.53 8.36
N LEU A 73 0.50 -4.34 9.20
CA LEU A 73 -0.02 -3.95 10.51
C LEU A 73 1.04 -3.25 11.38
N TYR A 74 2.27 -3.78 11.40
CA TYR A 74 3.37 -3.23 12.21
C TYR A 74 3.77 -1.84 11.71
N TRP A 75 3.85 -1.66 10.40
CA TRP A 75 4.16 -0.36 9.80
C TRP A 75 3.07 0.67 10.07
N PHE A 76 1.81 0.27 9.93
CA PHE A 76 0.67 1.12 10.24
C PHE A 76 0.69 1.56 11.71
N THR A 77 0.91 0.62 12.63
CA THR A 77 1.03 0.91 14.07
C THR A 77 2.21 1.83 14.37
N ALA A 78 3.38 1.59 13.77
CA ALA A 78 4.55 2.42 13.95
C ALA A 78 4.32 3.86 13.46
N ILE A 79 3.76 4.03 12.25
CA ILE A 79 3.41 5.35 11.70
C ILE A 79 2.39 6.06 12.61
N HIS A 80 1.40 5.33 13.12
CA HIS A 80 0.42 5.89 14.04
C HIS A 80 1.05 6.36 15.35
N LEU A 81 1.95 5.57 15.94
CA LEU A 81 2.69 5.95 17.16
C LEU A 81 3.57 7.17 16.92
N LEU A 82 4.26 7.25 15.78
CA LEU A 82 5.10 8.38 15.41
C LEU A 82 4.33 9.69 15.19
N THR A 83 3.05 9.60 14.80
CA THR A 83 2.20 10.76 14.48
C THR A 83 1.25 11.15 15.62
N SER A 84 1.15 10.35 16.69
CA SER A 84 0.22 10.55 17.81
C SER A 84 0.82 11.35 18.99
N THR A 85 1.71 12.30 18.69
CA THR A 85 2.27 13.26 19.66
C THR A 85 1.32 14.43 19.91
#